data_AF-A0A9E5NF70-F1
#
_entry.id   AF-A0A9E5NF70-F1
#
_cell.length_a   1.000
_cell.length_b   1.000
_cell.length_c   1.000
_cell.angle_alpha   90.00
_cell.angle_beta   90.00
_cell.angle_gamma   90.00
#
_symmetry.space_group_name_H-M   'P 1'
#
loop_
_entity.id
_entity.type
_entity.pdbx_description
1 polymer ?
#
loop_
_entity_poly.entity_id
_entity_poly.type
_entity_poly.pdbx_seq_one_letter_code
_entity_poly.pdbx_strand_id
1 'polypeptide(L)' 'EAEIGDLLFVTVNLARWLGVDAESALRATNERFIRRFSTLERLARERDQELTTLDINALDQLWEEAKRMEPQENVE' A
#
# COMPACT_ATOMS: atom_id res chain seq x y z
N GLU A 1 -3.90 -2.53 22.66
CA GLU A 1 -4.26 -3.74 21.89
C GLU A 1 -5.77 -3.85 21.68
N ALA A 2 -6.58 -3.85 22.75
CA ALA A 2 -8.05 -3.94 22.66
C ALA A 2 -8.68 -2.94 21.66
N GLU A 3 -8.39 -1.65 21.80
CA GLU A 3 -8.98 -0.61 20.92
C GLU A 3 -8.62 -0.77 19.43
N ILE A 4 -7.42 -1.29 19.12
CA ILE A 4 -7.03 -1.58 17.74
C ILE A 4 -7.82 -2.79 17.22
N GLY A 5 -8.03 -3.80 18.07
CA GLY A 5 -8.90 -4.93 17.75
C GLY A 5 -10.34 -4.50 17.46
N ASP A 6 -10.89 -3.59 18.26
CA ASP A 6 -12.23 -3.04 18.05
C ASP A 6 -12.33 -2.24 16.74
N LEU A 7 -11.30 -1.44 16.42
CA LEU A 7 -11.24 -0.72 15.14
C LEU A 7 -11.20 -1.69 13.94
N LEU A 8 -10.39 -2.73 14.01
CA LEU A 8 -10.33 -3.76 12.97
C LEU A 8 -11.67 -4.50 12.84
N PHE A 9 -12.30 -4.87 13.96
CA PHE A 9 -13.60 -5.53 13.98
C PHE A 9 -14.71 -4.65 13.37
N VAL A 10 -14.74 -3.37 13.70
CA VAL A 10 -15.68 -2.40 13.11
C VAL A 10 -15.43 -2.26 11.60
N THR A 11 -14.17 -2.20 11.17
CA THR A 11 -13.81 -2.07 9.74
C THR A 11 -14.25 -3.29 8.93
N VAL A 12 -14.01 -4.50 9.45
CA VAL A 12 -14.47 -5.75 8.81
C VAL A 12 -16.00 -5.81 8.75
N ASN A 13 -16.69 -5.39 9.82
CA ASN A 13 -18.15 -5.32 9.82
C ASN A 13 -18.71 -4.30 8.84
N LEU A 14 -18.03 -3.15 8.67
CA LEU A 14 -18.40 -2.16 7.67
C LEU A 14 -18.29 -2.73 6.27
N ALA A 15 -17.18 -3.41 5.94
CA ALA A 15 -17.02 -4.08 4.65
C ALA A 15 -18.18 -5.07 4.38
N ARG A 16 -18.53 -5.89 5.38
CA ARG A 16 -19.68 -6.81 5.30
C ARG A 16 -20.99 -6.08 5.03
N TRP A 17 -21.24 -4.94 5.69
CA TRP A 17 -22.46 -4.16 5.47
C TRP A 17 -22.54 -3.55 4.06
N LEU A 18 -21.39 -3.20 3.49
CA LEU A 18 -21.26 -2.69 2.12
C LEU A 18 -21.24 -3.81 1.05
N GLY A 19 -21.32 -5.08 1.45
CA GLY A 19 -21.23 -6.22 0.52
C GLY A 19 -19.81 -6.47 -0.02
N VAL A 20 -18.79 -5.91 0.63
CA VAL A 20 -17.37 -6.08 0.26
C VAL A 20 -16.77 -7.23 1.07
N ASP A 21 -16.09 -8.15 0.40
CA ASP A 21 -15.28 -9.17 1.07
C ASP A 21 -13.99 -8.55 1.63
N ALA A 22 -13.91 -8.43 2.96
CA ALA A 22 -12.82 -7.72 3.63
C ALA A 22 -11.45 -8.36 3.39
N GLU A 23 -11.42 -9.69 3.28
CA GLU A 23 -10.19 -10.46 3.05
C GLU A 23 -9.64 -10.19 1.65
N SER A 24 -10.48 -10.31 0.62
CA SER A 24 -10.14 -9.99 -0.76
C SER A 24 -9.73 -8.52 -0.92
N ALA A 25 -10.43 -7.59 -0.27
CA ALA A 25 -10.09 -6.17 -0.31
C ALA A 25 -8.70 -5.88 0.31
N LEU A 26 -8.39 -6.51 1.45
CA LEU A 26 -7.08 -6.41 2.08
C LEU A 26 -5.99 -7.07 1.22
N ARG A 27 -6.27 -8.23 0.64
CA ARG A 27 -5.37 -8.93 -0.28
C ARG A 27 -5.00 -8.07 -1.49
N ALA A 28 -5.99 -7.46 -2.14
CA ALA A 28 -5.76 -6.55 -3.27
C ALA A 28 -4.92 -5.32 -2.85
N THR A 29 -5.12 -4.82 -1.62
CA THR A 29 -4.31 -3.73 -1.07
C THR A 29 -2.85 -4.16 -0.86
N ASN A 30 -2.63 -5.37 -0.32
CA ASN A 30 -1.28 -5.93 -0.15
C ASN A 30 -0.58 -6.16 -1.50
N GLU A 31 -1.28 -6.68 -2.50
CA GLU A 31 -0.72 -6.87 -3.84
C GLU A 31 -0.30 -5.53 -4.47
N ARG A 32 -1.14 -4.50 -4.34
CA ARG A 32 -0.83 -3.13 -4.78
C ARG A 32 0.38 -2.56 -4.05
N PHE A 33 0.48 -2.78 -2.73
CA PHE A 33 1.66 -2.38 -1.96
C PHE A 33 2.93 -3.05 -2.49
N ILE A 34 2.90 -4.36 -2.71
CA ILE A 34 4.04 -5.13 -3.23
C ILE A 34 4.48 -4.60 -4.59
N ARG A 35 3.55 -4.39 -5.53
CA ARG A 35 3.88 -3.86 -6.87
C ARG A 35 4.53 -2.47 -6.81
N ARG A 36 3.99 -1.58 -5.98
CA ARG A 36 4.57 -0.24 -5.75
C ARG A 36 5.94 -0.33 -5.11
N PHE A 37 6.10 -1.21 -4.12
CA PHE A 37 7.37 -1.40 -3.44
C PHE A 37 8.45 -1.94 -4.40
N SER A 38 8.12 -2.94 -5.23
CA SER A 38 9.04 -3.43 -6.27
C SER A 38 9.43 -2.35 -7.28
N THR A 39 8.51 -1.45 -7.61
CA THR A 39 8.79 -0.29 -8.47
C THR A 39 9.72 0.70 -7.78
N LEU A 40 9.46 1.00 -6.51
CA LEU A 40 10.32 1.83 -5.66
C LEU A 40 11.74 1.26 -5.56
N GLU A 41 11.89 -0.05 -5.35
CA GLU A 41 13.19 -0.75 -5.31
C GLU A 41 13.94 -0.62 -6.64
N ARG A 42 13.22 -0.75 -7.77
CA ARG A 42 13.79 -0.56 -9.10
C ARG A 42 14.29 0.88 -9.28
N LEU A 43 13.49 1.88 -8.90
CA LEU A 43 13.84 3.30 -9.02
C LEU A 43 15.06 3.66 -8.16
N ALA A 44 15.13 3.14 -6.93
CA ALA A 44 16.29 3.34 -6.07
C ALA A 44 17.55 2.73 -6.68
N ARG A 45 17.46 1.51 -7.24
CA ARG A 45 18.57 0.86 -7.93
C ARG A 45 19.03 1.63 -9.17
N GLU A 46 18.10 2.16 -9.97
CA GLU A 46 18.41 2.99 -11.15
C GLU A 46 19.10 4.31 -10.79
N ARG A 47 18.98 4.75 -9.53
CA ARG A 47 19.59 5.99 -9.00
C ARG A 47 20.84 5.73 -8.16
N ASP A 48 21.31 4.48 -8.11
CA ASP A 48 22.42 4.06 -7.24
C ASP A 48 22.18 4.42 -5.75
N GLN A 49 20.93 4.34 -5.30
CA GLN A 49 20.51 4.63 -3.93
C GLN A 49 20.18 3.35 -3.16
N GLU A 50 20.68 3.23 -1.93
CA GLU A 50 20.31 2.14 -1.02
C GLU A 50 19.13 2.58 -0.15
N LEU A 51 18.00 1.87 -0.23
CA LEU A 51 16.76 2.21 0.48
C LEU A 51 16.91 2.36 2.00
N THR A 52 17.79 1.56 2.60
CA THR A 52 18.07 1.56 4.05
C THR A 52 18.76 2.84 4.52
N THR A 53 19.39 3.57 3.59
CA THR A 53 20.12 4.82 3.86
C THR A 53 19.30 6.07 3.58
N LEU A 54 18.14 5.92 2.93
CA LEU A 54 17.24 7.01 2.63
C LEU A 54 16.45 7.43 3.87
N ASP A 55 16.20 8.73 3.99
CA ASP A 55 15.26 9.24 4.98
C ASP A 55 13.82 9.00 4.53
N ILE A 56 12.88 9.22 5.45
CA ILE A 56 11.45 9.01 5.18
C ILE A 56 10.93 9.89 4.03
N ASN A 57 11.46 11.10 3.87
CA ASN A 57 11.03 12.02 2.82
C ASN A 57 11.46 11.52 1.43
N ALA A 58 12.68 11.00 1.30
CA ALA A 58 13.18 10.42 0.07
C ALA A 58 12.43 9.12 -0.28
N LEU A 59 12.13 8.28 0.72
CA LEU A 59 11.29 7.10 0.54
C LEU A 59 9.87 7.48 0.06
N ASP A 60 9.25 8.50 0.66
CA ASP A 60 7.93 9.00 0.25
C ASP A 60 7.93 9.55 -1.18
N GLN A 61 9.01 10.23 -1.59
CA GLN A 61 9.14 10.71 -2.98
C GLN A 61 9.21 9.56 -3.99
N LEU A 62 10.01 8.53 -3.70
CA LEU A 62 10.09 7.32 -4.52
C LEU A 62 8.75 6.57 -4.54
N TRP A 63 8.05 6.54 -3.41
CA TRP A 63 6.74 5.90 -3.29
C TRP A 63 5.69 6.59 -4.15
N GLU A 64 5.61 7.92 -4.09
CA GLU A 64 4.68 8.69 -4.92
C GLU A 64 5.03 8.59 -6.42
N GLU A 65 6.31 8.44 -6.76
CA GLU A 65 6.72 8.15 -8.13
C GLU A 65 6.29 6.75 -8.59
N ALA A 66 6.52 5.73 -7.77
CA ALA A 66 6.05 4.36 -8.04
C ALA A 66 4.54 4.30 -8.24
N LYS A 67 3.78 5.02 -7.40
CA LYS A 67 2.32 5.12 -7.49
C LYS A 67 1.84 5.79 -8.79
N ARG A 68 2.56 6.78 -9.31
CA ARG A 68 2.25 7.44 -10.60
C ARG A 68 2.55 6.56 -11.82
N MET A 69 3.44 5.58 -11.67
CA MET A 69 3.79 4.64 -12.74
C MET A 69 2.82 3.45 -12.85
N GLU A 70 2.00 3.20 -11.83
CA GLU A 70 0.93 2.21 -11.91
C GLU A 70 -0.32 2.78 -12.59
N PRO A 71 -1.06 1.96 -13.37
CA PRO A 71 -2.40 2.32 -13.80
C PRO A 71 -3.27 2.63 -12.58
N GLN A 72 -4.05 3.71 -12.65
CA GLN A 72 -5.07 3.97 -11.63
C GLN A 72 -6.11 2.85 -11.70
N GLU A 73 -6.13 1.96 -10.70
CA GLU A 73 -7.27 1.07 -10.50
C GLU A 73 -8.46 1.95 -10.12
N ASN A 74 -9.42 2.08 -11.05
CA ASN A 74 -10.74 2.62 -10.74
C ASN A 74 -11.38 1.68 -9.72
N VAL A 75 -11.46 2.14 -8.48
CA VAL A 75 -12.27 1.48 -7.46
C VAL A 75 -13.71 1.90 -7.75
N GLU A 76 -14.43 1.09 -8.53
CA GLU A 76 -15.90 1.14 -8.63
C GLU A 76 -16.54 0.52 -7.38
#